data_AF-A0A7G9GCT4-F1
#
_entry.id   AF-A0A7G9GCT4-F1
#
_cell.length_a   1.000
_cell.length_b   1.000
_cell.length_c   1.000
_cell.angle_alpha   90.00
_cell.angle_beta   90.00
_cell.angle_gamma   90.00
#
_symmetry.space_group_name_H-M   'P 1'
#
loop_
_entity.id
_entity.type
_entity.pdbx_description
1 polymer ?
#
loop_
_entity_poly.entity_id
_entity_poly.type
_entity_poly.pdbx_seq_one_letter_code
_entity_poly.pdbx_strand_id
1 'polypeptide(L)' 'MDKDKHLGLRINSETHQKLKSLAEFNGRSINGEILYLIRQAISQHEQKHGTLE' A
#
# COMPACT_ATOMS: atom_id res chain seq x y z
N MET A 1 4.27 21.38 -10.54
CA MET A 1 5.05 20.17 -10.20
C MET A 1 4.52 19.71 -8.87
N ASP A 2 3.54 18.81 -8.90
CA ASP A 2 2.84 18.36 -7.70
C ASP A 2 3.84 17.72 -6.75
N LYS A 3 3.84 18.18 -5.50
CA LYS A 3 4.77 17.73 -4.48
C LYS A 3 4.47 16.27 -4.18
N ASP A 4 5.38 15.35 -4.55
CA ASP A 4 5.37 13.97 -4.07
C ASP A 4 5.08 13.95 -2.57
N LYS A 5 3.85 13.57 -2.21
CA LYS A 5 3.41 13.52 -0.82
C LYS A 5 4.05 12.28 -0.19
N HIS A 6 4.96 12.50 0.74
CA HIS A 6 5.57 11.43 1.52
C HIS A 6 4.58 10.93 2.57
N LEU A 7 4.26 9.64 2.54
CA LEU A 7 3.41 8.99 3.54
C LEU A 7 4.28 8.31 4.59
N GLY A 8 4.32 8.89 5.80
CA GLY A 8 4.94 8.25 6.97
C GLY A 8 3.93 7.35 7.68
N LEU A 9 4.28 6.08 7.88
CA LEU A 9 3.45 5.11 8.61
C LEU A 9 4.19 4.61 9.84
N ARG A 10 3.49 4.56 10.99
CA ARG A 10 3.99 3.87 12.19
C ARG A 10 3.42 2.46 12.20
N ILE A 11 4.31 1.47 12.13
CA ILE A 11 3.98 0.05 12.23
C ILE A 11 4.94 -0.61 13.20
N ASN A 12 4.50 -1.71 13.82
CA ASN A 12 5.39 -2.51 14.66
C ASN A 12 6.41 -3.29 13.80
N SER A 13 7.48 -3.77 14.43
CA SER A 13 8.56 -4.48 13.73
C SER A 13 8.09 -5.77 13.05
N GLU A 14 7.12 -6.48 13.65
CA GLU A 14 6.60 -7.73 13.10
C GLU A 14 5.87 -7.49 11.77
N THR A 15 4.97 -6.50 11.73
CA THR A 15 4.25 -6.10 10.52
C THR A 15 5.22 -5.61 9.45
N HIS A 16 6.25 -4.83 9.83
CA HIS A 16 7.27 -4.38 8.89
C HIS A 16 8.02 -5.56 8.25
N GLN A 17 8.40 -6.56 9.04
CA GLN A 17 9.07 -7.76 8.54
C GLN A 17 8.18 -8.58 7.61
N LYS A 18 6.92 -8.81 7.99
CA LYS A 18 5.95 -9.53 7.14
C LYS A 18 5.72 -8.80 5.82
N LEU A 19 5.58 -7.48 5.86
CA LEU A 19 5.42 -6.65 4.66
C LEU A 19 6.65 -6.71 3.76
N LYS A 20 7.86 -6.70 4.34
CA LYS A 20 9.10 -6.89 3.58
C LYS A 20 9.11 -8.23 2.86
N SER A 21 8.84 -9.33 3.57
CA SER A 21 8.80 -10.67 2.96
C SER A 21 7.74 -10.79 1.87
N LEU A 22 6.56 -10.17 2.05
CA LEU A 22 5.53 -10.12 1.03
C LEU A 22 5.98 -9.35 -0.22
N ALA A 23 6.60 -8.19 -0.03
CA ALA A 23 7.12 -7.38 -1.13
C ALA A 23 8.22 -8.13 -1.91
N GLU A 24 9.16 -8.78 -1.21
CA GLU A 24 10.20 -9.61 -1.81
C GLU A 24 9.60 -10.78 -2.61
N PHE A 25 8.62 -11.48 -2.04
CA PHE A 25 7.90 -12.56 -2.74
C PHE A 25 7.20 -12.06 -4.01
N ASN A 26 6.58 -10.88 -3.96
CA ASN A 26 5.90 -10.26 -5.10
C ASN A 26 6.85 -9.55 -6.09
N GLY A 27 8.17 -9.57 -5.85
CA GLY A 27 9.17 -8.89 -6.70
C GLY A 27 9.08 -7.36 -6.67
N ARG A 28 8.66 -6.77 -5.55
CA ARG A 28 8.44 -5.33 -5.38
C ARG A 28 9.26 -4.76 -4.22
N SER A 29 9.45 -3.44 -4.24
CA SER A 29 9.90 -2.72 -3.04
C SER A 29 8.78 -2.63 -2.02
N ILE A 30 9.12 -2.43 -0.74
CA ILE A 30 8.12 -2.23 0.33
C ILE A 30 7.15 -1.10 -0.02
N ASN A 31 7.65 0.05 -0.48
CA ASN A 31 6.79 1.16 -0.89
C ASN A 31 5.91 0.81 -2.10
N GLY A 32 6.45 0.05 -3.06
CA GLY A 32 5.68 -0.43 -4.21
C GLY A 32 4.54 -1.36 -3.79
N GLU A 33 4.81 -2.25 -2.83
CA GLU A 33 3.79 -3.15 -2.29
C GLU A 33 2.72 -2.40 -1.49
N ILE A 34 3.11 -1.44 -0.63
CA ILE A 34 2.15 -0.58 0.08
C ILE A 34 1.24 0.16 -0.91
N LEU A 35 1.82 0.77 -1.94
CA LEU A 35 1.06 1.51 -2.95
C LEU A 35 0.09 0.60 -3.71
N TYR A 36 0.52 -0.61 -4.05
CA TYR A 36 -0.32 -1.62 -4.68
C TYR A 36 -1.50 -2.00 -3.79
N LEU A 37 -1.26 -2.29 -2.51
CA LEU A 37 -2.29 -2.65 -1.53
C LEU A 37 -3.31 -1.52 -1.32
N ILE A 38 -2.86 -0.26 -1.24
CA ILE A 38 -3.74 0.92 -1.12
C ILE A 38 -4.65 1.02 -2.35
N ARG A 39 -4.10 0.93 -3.56
CA ARG A 39 -4.88 0.99 -4.81
C ARG A 39 -5.89 -0.16 -4.90
N GLN A 40 -5.47 -1.37 -4.49
CA GLN A 40 -6.34 -2.53 -4.46
C GLN A 40 -7.50 -2.33 -3.48
N ALA A 41 -7.23 -1.78 -2.28
CA ALA A 41 -8.27 -1.50 -1.29
C ALA A 41 -9.29 -0.45 -1.79
N ILE A 42 -8.81 0.63 -2.42
CA ILE A 42 -9.68 1.64 -3.04
C ILE A 42 -10.55 0.99 -4.12
N SER A 43 -9.94 0.29 -5.08
CA SER A 43 -10.67 -0.35 -6.17
C SER A 43 -11.69 -1.38 -5.68
N GLN A 44 -11.35 -2.17 -4.64
CA GLN A 44 -12.28 -3.13 -4.04
C GLN A 44 -13.46 -2.44 -3.35
N HIS A 45 -13.22 -1.31 -2.68
CA HIS A 45 -14.28 -0.51 -2.09
C HIS A 45 -15.20 0.05 -3.19
N GLU A 46 -14.62 0.66 -4.23
CA GLU A 46 -15.38 1.29 -5.31
C GLU A 46 -16.26 0.31 -6.07
N GLN A 47 -15.76 -0.92 -6.29
CA GLN A 47 -16.55 -1.98 -6.90
C GLN A 47 -17.76 -2.42 -6.04
N LYS A 48 -17.68 -2.30 -4.72
CA LYS A 48 -18.72 -2.78 -3.79
C LYS A 48 -19.68 -1.69 -3.33
N HIS A 49 -19.20 -0.46 -3.19
CA HIS A 49 -19.91 0.63 -2.53
C HIS A 49 -20.08 1.88 -3.41
N GLY A 50 -19.49 1.88 -4.61
CA GLY A 50 -19.44 3.06 -5.48
C GLY A 50 -18.19 3.91 -5.25
N THR A 51 -17.98 4.87 -6.16
CA THR A 51 -16.78 5.72 -6.23
C THR A 51 -16.50 6.48 -4.94
N LEU A 52 -15.22 6.56 -4.57
CA LEU A 52 -14.74 7.39 -3.47
C LEU A 52 -14.38 8.78 -4.02
N GLU A 53 -14.97 9.85 -3.48
CA GLU A 53 -14.66 11.25 -3.83
C GLU A 53 -13.62 11.87 -2.88
#